data_AF-A0A947BG96-F1
#
_entry.id   AF-A0A947BG96-F1
#
_cell.length_a   1.000
_cell.length_b   1.000
_cell.length_c   1.000
_cell.angle_alpha   90.00
_cell.angle_beta   90.00
_cell.angle_gamma   90.00
#
_symmetry.space_group_name_H-M   'P 1'
#
loop_
_entity.id
_entity.type
_entity.pdbx_description
1 polymer ?
#
loop_
_entity_poly.entity_id
_entity_poly.type
_entity_poly.pdbx_seq_one_letter_code
_entity_poly.pdbx_strand_id
1 'polypeptide(L)'
;MRLALFLMALATPTAAQEGLRGTDEVLNRTAMEDLLSGQVIEFFDGSKSRYETDGSYGYTYTDDGPVWSGRYRLMDQSQVCVDFDNGSARCDLIVRDGERVVLIATDGMRFPVRNQSVAPN
;
A
#
# COMPACT_ATOMS: atom_id res chain seq x y z
N MET A 1 -20.08 18.77 -49.16
CA MET A 1 -19.62 17.42 -48.76
C MET A 1 -19.14 17.52 -47.32
N ARG A 2 -19.82 16.87 -46.36
CA ARG A 2 -19.63 17.07 -44.92
C ARG A 2 -18.30 16.43 -44.47
N LEU A 3 -17.43 17.22 -43.82
CA LEU A 3 -16.19 16.76 -43.21
C LEU A 3 -16.54 16.03 -41.90
N ALA A 4 -16.37 14.72 -41.86
CA ALA A 4 -16.64 13.91 -40.67
C ALA A 4 -15.46 14.02 -39.69
N LEU A 5 -15.70 14.63 -38.54
CA LEU A 5 -14.77 14.77 -37.42
C LEU A 5 -14.61 13.40 -36.74
N PHE A 6 -13.46 12.75 -36.91
CA PHE A 6 -13.11 11.52 -36.19
C PHE A 6 -12.61 11.90 -34.79
N LEU A 7 -13.50 11.82 -33.79
CA LEU A 7 -13.15 11.97 -32.38
C LEU A 7 -12.64 10.61 -31.86
N MET A 8 -11.32 10.40 -31.89
CA MET A 8 -10.67 9.24 -31.28
C MET A 8 -10.60 9.47 -29.76
N ALA A 9 -11.54 8.88 -29.01
CA ALA A 9 -11.46 8.81 -27.57
C ALA A 9 -10.33 7.84 -27.18
N LEU A 10 -9.21 8.38 -26.71
CA LEU A 10 -8.16 7.61 -26.06
C LEU A 10 -8.70 7.12 -24.71
N ALA A 11 -9.20 5.89 -24.69
CA ALA A 11 -9.50 5.19 -23.44
C ALA A 11 -8.16 4.84 -22.78
N THR A 12 -7.70 5.69 -21.85
CA THR A 12 -6.62 5.30 -20.95
C THR A 12 -7.15 4.19 -20.05
N PRO A 13 -6.40 3.09 -19.85
CA PRO A 13 -6.78 2.10 -18.85
C PRO A 13 -6.64 2.78 -17.50
N THR A 14 -7.74 3.29 -16.99
CA THR A 14 -7.84 3.63 -15.58
C THR A 14 -7.90 2.29 -14.90
N ALA A 15 -6.75 1.79 -14.40
CA ALA A 15 -6.78 0.80 -13.34
C ALA A 15 -7.50 1.50 -12.20
N ALA A 16 -8.81 1.34 -12.13
CA ALA A 16 -9.59 1.79 -11.00
C ALA A 16 -8.95 1.10 -9.80
N GLN A 17 -8.35 1.89 -8.91
CA GLN A 17 -7.80 1.41 -7.66
C GLN A 17 -8.98 0.89 -6.84
N GLU A 18 -9.26 -0.41 -6.98
CA GLU A 18 -10.39 -1.05 -6.33
C GLU A 18 -10.29 -0.82 -4.83
N GLY A 19 -11.40 -0.48 -4.18
CA GLY A 19 -11.44 -0.19 -2.75
C GLY A 19 -11.09 1.24 -2.34
N LEU A 20 -10.52 2.10 -3.21
CA LEU A 20 -10.33 3.53 -2.91
C LEU A 20 -11.68 4.26 -2.86
N ARG A 21 -11.89 5.06 -1.81
CA ARG A 21 -13.11 5.83 -1.57
C ARG A 21 -12.85 7.31 -1.80
N GLY A 22 -13.89 8.06 -2.17
CA GLY A 22 -13.78 9.52 -2.38
C GLY A 22 -13.46 10.32 -1.11
N THR A 23 -13.57 9.71 0.08
CA THR A 23 -13.20 10.29 1.37
C THR A 23 -11.78 9.94 1.80
N ASP A 24 -11.10 9.05 1.08
CA ASP A 24 -9.73 8.66 1.40
C ASP A 24 -8.77 9.78 0.97
N GLU A 25 -7.85 10.15 1.85
CA GLU A 25 -6.72 10.99 1.51
C GLU A 25 -5.58 10.13 0.95
N VAL A 26 -5.19 10.43 -0.29
CA VAL A 26 -4.03 9.83 -0.96
C VAL A 26 -2.77 10.54 -0.51
N LEU A 27 -1.83 9.76 0.00
CA LEU A 27 -0.56 10.22 0.55
C LEU A 27 0.49 10.39 -0.55
N ASN A 28 1.28 11.45 -0.45
CA ASN A 28 2.46 11.65 -1.27
C ASN A 28 3.64 10.81 -0.74
N ARG A 29 4.75 10.78 -1.49
CA ARG A 29 5.94 9.99 -1.13
C ARG A 29 6.50 10.35 0.25
N THR A 30 6.61 11.63 0.59
CA THR A 30 7.12 12.07 1.91
C THR A 30 6.22 11.60 3.05
N ALA A 31 4.90 11.74 2.92
CA ALA A 31 3.96 11.26 3.93
C ALA A 31 3.97 9.73 4.07
N MET A 32 4.21 9.00 2.98
CA MET A 32 4.42 7.55 2.99
C MET A 32 5.73 7.16 3.68
N GLU A 33 6.82 7.89 3.42
CA GLU A 33 8.12 7.69 4.07
C GLU A 33 8.02 7.90 5.58
N ASP A 34 7.42 9.01 6.02
CA ASP A 34 7.20 9.32 7.44
C ASP A 34 6.33 8.27 8.13
N LEU A 35 5.36 7.69 7.41
CA LEU A 35 4.44 6.70 7.95
C LEU A 35 5.03 5.29 8.00
N LEU A 36 5.86 4.89 7.03
CA LEU A 36 6.29 3.49 6.94
C LEU A 36 7.73 3.29 7.37
N SER A 37 8.66 4.18 7.06
CA SER A 37 10.08 3.93 7.26
C SER A 37 10.43 3.76 8.74
N GLY A 38 10.99 2.59 9.09
CA GLY A 38 11.32 2.23 10.47
C GLY A 38 10.10 1.92 11.35
N GLN A 39 8.95 1.57 10.76
CA GLN A 39 7.72 1.30 11.50
C GLN A 39 7.23 -0.15 11.34
N VAL A 40 6.47 -0.59 12.33
CA VAL A 40 5.65 -1.79 12.33
C VAL A 40 4.19 -1.36 12.32
N ILE A 41 3.44 -1.85 11.34
CA ILE A 41 2.01 -1.67 11.17
C ILE A 41 1.32 -2.95 11.62
N GLU A 42 0.50 -2.87 12.66
CA GLU A 42 -0.30 -3.98 13.17
C GLU A 42 -1.77 -3.82 12.75
N PHE A 43 -2.36 -4.91 12.27
CA PHE A 43 -3.77 -4.97 11.88
C PHE A 43 -4.63 -5.62 12.97
N PHE A 44 -5.95 -5.54 12.84
CA PHE A 44 -6.88 -6.06 13.85
C PHE A 44 -6.91 -7.59 13.95
N ASP A 45 -6.43 -8.30 12.94
CA ASP A 45 -6.25 -9.76 12.98
C ASP A 45 -4.96 -10.19 13.70
N GLY A 46 -4.16 -9.23 14.19
CA GLY A 46 -2.89 -9.45 14.86
C GLY A 46 -1.70 -9.61 13.91
N SER A 47 -1.93 -9.59 12.59
CA SER A 47 -0.84 -9.61 11.63
C SER A 47 -0.06 -8.29 11.61
N LYS A 48 1.23 -8.37 11.24
CA LYS A 48 2.15 -7.22 11.30
C LYS A 48 2.94 -7.10 10.00
N SER A 49 2.96 -5.90 9.44
CA SER A 49 3.90 -5.49 8.39
C SER A 49 5.01 -4.65 9.00
N ARG A 50 6.26 -5.03 8.79
CA ARG A 50 7.44 -4.30 9.23
C ARG A 50 8.14 -3.70 8.02
N TYR A 51 8.41 -2.41 8.09
CA TYR A 51 9.04 -1.60 7.07
C TYR A 51 10.32 -1.00 7.65
N GLU A 52 11.47 -1.59 7.35
CA GLU A 52 12.76 -1.14 7.89
C GLU A 52 13.30 0.09 7.14
N THR A 53 14.17 0.86 7.78
CA THR A 53 14.76 2.07 7.18
C THR A 53 15.68 1.78 6.00
N ASP A 54 16.22 0.57 5.90
CA ASP A 54 17.09 0.12 4.81
C ASP A 54 16.31 -0.42 3.58
N GLY A 55 14.97 -0.39 3.65
CA GLY A 55 14.07 -0.90 2.62
C GLY A 55 13.72 -2.39 2.77
N SER A 56 14.16 -3.05 3.83
CA SER A 56 13.75 -4.43 4.14
C SER A 56 12.30 -4.48 4.60
N TYR A 57 11.59 -5.52 4.20
CA TYR A 57 10.19 -5.79 4.56
C TYR A 57 10.07 -7.14 5.25
N GLY A 58 9.20 -7.21 6.24
CA GLY A 58 8.77 -8.48 6.85
C GLY A 58 7.28 -8.47 7.14
N TYR A 59 6.61 -9.58 6.89
CA TYR A 59 5.21 -9.77 7.30
C TYR A 59 5.04 -11.03 8.15
N THR A 60 4.28 -10.92 9.23
CA THR A 60 3.90 -12.06 10.07
C THR A 60 2.39 -12.12 10.23
N TYR A 61 1.83 -13.34 10.16
CA TYR A 61 0.41 -13.58 10.48
C TYR A 61 0.18 -13.67 12.00
N THR A 62 1.17 -14.16 12.73
CA THR A 62 1.20 -14.27 14.19
C THR A 62 2.61 -13.99 14.69
N ASP A 63 2.77 -13.64 15.97
CA ASP A 63 4.08 -13.26 16.53
C ASP A 63 5.11 -14.39 16.50
N ASP A 64 4.67 -15.64 16.67
CA ASP A 64 5.54 -16.83 16.60
C ASP A 64 5.57 -17.49 15.21
N GLY A 65 4.97 -16.84 14.21
CA GLY A 65 4.84 -17.35 12.85
C GLY A 65 6.08 -17.11 11.98
N PRO A 66 6.17 -17.79 10.82
CA PRO A 66 7.22 -17.50 9.85
C PRO A 66 7.11 -16.07 9.32
N VAL A 67 8.26 -15.44 9.10
CA VAL A 67 8.34 -14.11 8.47
C VAL A 67 8.36 -14.26 6.96
N TRP A 68 7.47 -13.52 6.30
CA TRP A 68 7.47 -13.32 4.86
C TRP A 68 8.35 -12.12 4.53
N SER A 69 9.60 -12.40 4.18
CA SER A 69 10.63 -11.39 3.94
C SER A 69 10.64 -10.89 2.50
N GLY A 70 11.10 -9.65 2.33
CA GLY A 70 11.29 -9.03 1.03
C GLY A 70 11.85 -7.63 1.11
N ARG A 71 11.66 -6.87 0.03
CA ARG A 71 12.04 -5.46 -0.09
C ARG A 71 10.81 -4.64 -0.44
N TYR A 72 10.60 -3.51 0.24
CA TYR A 72 9.52 -2.60 -0.12
C TYR A 72 10.04 -1.38 -0.90
N ARG A 73 9.17 -0.83 -1.74
CA ARG A 73 9.39 0.40 -2.50
C ARG A 73 8.15 1.26 -2.40
N LEU A 74 8.35 2.53 -2.03
CA LEU A 74 7.30 3.53 -2.03
C LEU A 74 7.16 4.09 -3.44
N MET A 75 5.97 4.01 -3.98
CA MET A 75 5.59 4.54 -5.28
C MET A 75 4.86 5.87 -5.08
N ASP A 76 4.44 6.51 -6.16
CA ASP A 76 3.60 7.70 -6.07
C ASP A 76 2.14 7.29 -5.72
N GLN A 77 1.30 8.26 -5.33
CA GLN A 77 -0.13 8.06 -5.10
C GLN A 77 -0.45 6.96 -4.06
N SER A 78 0.08 7.07 -2.84
CA SER A 78 -0.17 6.11 -1.72
C SER A 78 0.29 4.68 -1.92
N GLN A 79 0.94 4.32 -3.03
CA GLN A 79 1.25 2.93 -3.30
C GLN A 79 2.55 2.49 -2.63
N VAL A 80 2.53 1.30 -2.05
CA VAL A 80 3.71 0.57 -1.57
C VAL A 80 3.72 -0.81 -2.23
N CYS A 81 4.85 -1.17 -2.83
CA CYS A 81 5.05 -2.48 -3.43
C CYS A 81 6.08 -3.26 -2.64
N VAL A 82 5.83 -4.53 -2.42
CA VAL A 82 6.76 -5.48 -1.79
C VAL A 82 7.15 -6.52 -2.83
N ASP A 83 8.45 -6.65 -3.06
CA ASP A 83 9.07 -7.73 -3.80
C ASP A 83 9.55 -8.77 -2.77
N PHE A 84 8.88 -9.92 -2.69
CA PHE A 84 9.17 -10.96 -1.71
C PHE A 84 10.36 -11.83 -2.15
N ASP A 85 11.10 -12.36 -1.18
CA ASP A 85 12.29 -13.19 -1.44
C ASP A 85 11.95 -14.49 -2.20
N ASN A 86 10.69 -14.93 -2.14
CA ASN A 86 10.21 -16.09 -2.90
C ASN A 86 9.91 -15.79 -4.39
N GLY A 87 10.14 -14.56 -4.84
CA GLY A 87 9.93 -14.12 -6.23
C GLY A 87 8.52 -13.61 -6.54
N SER A 88 7.59 -13.64 -5.59
CA SER A 88 6.28 -12.99 -5.73
C SER A 88 6.37 -11.50 -5.43
N ALA A 89 5.40 -10.72 -5.91
CA ALA A 89 5.30 -9.30 -5.61
C ALA A 89 3.84 -8.89 -5.36
N ARG A 90 3.63 -7.90 -4.52
CA ARG A 90 2.32 -7.33 -4.20
C ARG A 90 2.42 -5.81 -4.09
N CYS A 91 1.41 -5.09 -4.58
CA CYS A 91 1.30 -3.66 -4.38
C CYS A 91 -0.02 -3.34 -3.67
N ASP A 92 0.09 -2.59 -2.58
CA ASP A 92 -1.01 -2.14 -1.75
C ASP A 92 -1.08 -0.60 -1.77
N LEU A 93 -2.23 -0.03 -1.39
CA LEU A 93 -2.35 1.40 -1.12
C LEU A 93 -2.42 1.63 0.40
N ILE A 94 -1.78 2.70 0.88
CA ILE A 94 -1.95 3.18 2.25
C ILE A 94 -2.61 4.54 2.21
N VAL A 95 -3.81 4.67 2.75
CA VAL A 95 -4.57 5.93 2.76
C VAL A 95 -4.89 6.39 4.17
N ARG A 96 -5.24 7.67 4.33
CA ARG A 96 -5.92 8.16 5.54
C ARG A 96 -7.42 8.23 5.32
N ASP A 97 -8.18 7.60 6.21
CA ASP A 97 -9.65 7.66 6.29
C ASP A 97 -10.00 8.39 7.60
N GLY A 98 -10.03 9.72 7.52
CA GLY A 98 -10.04 10.58 8.70
C GLY A 98 -8.76 10.43 9.52
N GLU A 99 -8.89 10.08 10.81
CA GLU A 99 -7.74 9.86 11.71
C GLU A 99 -7.12 8.46 11.55
N ARG A 100 -7.74 7.56 10.77
CA ARG A 100 -7.28 6.17 10.63
C ARG A 100 -6.37 6.01 9.43
N VAL A 101 -5.35 5.17 9.59
CA VAL A 101 -4.58 4.65 8.47
C VAL A 101 -5.22 3.35 8.00
N VAL A 102 -5.34 3.16 6.69
CA VAL A 102 -5.94 1.96 6.10
C VAL A 102 -5.05 1.45 4.99
N LEU A 103 -4.73 0.16 5.04
CA LEU A 103 -4.16 -0.57 3.90
C LEU A 103 -5.29 -1.06 3.00
N ILE A 104 -5.16 -0.85 1.70
CA ILE A 104 -6.05 -1.37 0.68
C ILE A 104 -5.25 -2.34 -0.18
N ALA A 105 -5.62 -3.61 -0.14
CA ALA A 105 -4.97 -4.64 -0.93
C ALA A 105 -5.36 -4.53 -2.41
N THR A 106 -4.63 -5.24 -3.28
CA THR A 106 -4.85 -5.20 -4.74
C THR A 106 -6.28 -5.58 -5.15
N ASP A 107 -6.97 -6.41 -4.38
CA ASP A 107 -8.36 -6.82 -4.61
C ASP A 107 -9.40 -5.87 -3.98
N GLY A 108 -8.97 -4.73 -3.46
CA GLY A 108 -9.82 -3.72 -2.84
C GLY A 108 -10.25 -4.03 -1.40
N MET A 109 -9.80 -5.14 -0.82
CA MET A 109 -10.00 -5.39 0.62
C MET A 109 -9.31 -4.31 1.45
N ARG A 110 -9.98 -3.88 2.52
CA ARG A 110 -9.51 -2.79 3.38
C ARG A 110 -9.17 -3.31 4.77
N PHE A 111 -7.97 -2.97 5.22
CA PHE A 111 -7.40 -3.38 6.49
C PHE A 111 -7.02 -2.14 7.30
N PRO A 112 -7.90 -1.67 8.21
CA PRO A 112 -7.57 -0.58 9.11
C PRO A 112 -6.38 -0.95 10.01
N VAL A 113 -5.47 0.00 10.18
CA VAL A 113 -4.33 -0.14 11.10
C VAL A 113 -4.84 -0.06 12.53
N ARG A 114 -4.51 -1.06 13.33
CA ARG A 114 -4.79 -1.11 14.77
C ARG A 114 -3.77 -0.30 15.55
N ASN A 115 -2.49 -0.49 15.23
CA ASN A 115 -1.38 0.16 15.92
C ASN A 115 -0.20 0.40 14.97
N GLN A 116 0.57 1.44 15.26
CA GLN A 116 1.82 1.77 14.60
C GLN A 116 2.90 1.98 15.66
N SER A 117 4.04 1.30 15.52
CA SER A 117 5.14 1.38 16.46
C SER A 117 6.48 1.34 15.75
N VAL A 118 7.52 1.90 16.38
CA VAL A 118 8.88 1.86 15.84
C VAL A 118 9.37 0.40 15.72
N ALA A 119 9.99 0.07 14.59
CA ALA A 119 10.60 -1.24 14.38
C ALA A 119 11.78 -1.46 15.33
N PRO A 120 11.93 -2.64 15.93
CA PRO A 120 13.07 -2.93 16.79
C PRO A 120 14.36 -3.01 15.94
N ASN A 121 15.40 -2.30 16.38
CA ASN A 121 16.74 -2.31 15.78
C ASN A 121 17.37 -3.70 15.74
#